data_AF-A0A958TM40-F1
#
_entry.id   AF-A0A958TM40-F1
#
_cell.length_a   1.000
_cell.length_b   1.000
_cell.length_c   1.000
_cell.angle_alpha   90.00
_cell.angle_beta   90.00
_cell.angle_gamma   90.00
#
_symmetry.space_group_name_H-M   'P 1'
#
loop_
_entity.id
_entity.type
_entity.pdbx_description
1 polymer ?
#
loop_
_entity_poly.entity_id
_entity_poly.type
_entity_poly.pdbx_seq_one_letter_code
_entity_poly.pdbx_strand_id
1 'polypeptide(L)'
;MNFKVTFIFLCLTFGTHSVAQTAKASIYQDSLNVLIKKSSIAPEQTIKISDSLMLLAKEQHDIKRYASLVLAKGTAYSFLGKNTEALNHQMKAFKIFDSINDPTGKVVSLVNISYSHVHLQNHKKAKGYLLEALEMTDSNNSKLLMSIYANLGNTCVEAGDLSEGIGYYEKSLTYYKKNDNAYGQAMIYHGMAMAYQKLQNTSLAERYCLLALEQQKKTDSDYALSGIALTLGEIYLEQQKWELSKKYLNMGREAAERINSLYFLETYYKNMMQWHKAKGNFQSALENYEKFTTLKDSLYSIENTKSNSELEEKFQNELKSNEIQLLKTQKELATAEIEKNRFWALILILITILCLAAIIVLYQSYKVNKKSNELLKMEKVQLAERNRLLESENILVQFETLKTQVSPHFLFNSLSALTSLIKTDPEKAMQFTKEFSKIFRSTLELKEKNLITLKEELEHVKSYLYLQKMRFDSNLITHISIDSEYLNDYLPPFSLQMVIENAIKHNIITIESPLTIEIFAKNDFLIVTNNLQPRQITEDSTKTGVKNITSRYKYISELEPTFEIVDTLFYVKLPLIKEES
;
A
#
# COMPACT_ATOMS: atom_id res chain seq x y z
N MET A 1 -32.63 -29.21 35.79
CA MET A 1 -33.80 -28.31 35.75
C MET A 1 -33.45 -27.03 36.51
N ASN A 2 -32.72 -26.07 35.90
CA ASN A 2 -32.47 -24.71 36.46
C ASN A 2 -31.62 -23.76 35.58
N PHE A 3 -31.64 -23.89 34.24
CA PHE A 3 -30.94 -22.95 33.36
C PHE A 3 -31.79 -22.35 32.23
N LYS A 4 -32.91 -22.99 31.85
CA LYS A 4 -33.84 -22.45 30.84
C LYS A 4 -34.87 -21.44 31.38
N VAL A 5 -35.17 -21.48 32.68
CA VAL A 5 -36.17 -20.57 33.29
C VAL A 5 -35.57 -19.19 33.59
N THR A 6 -34.28 -19.11 33.93
CA THR A 6 -33.60 -17.84 34.24
C THR A 6 -33.33 -16.99 32.99
N PHE A 7 -33.08 -17.61 31.83
CA PHE A 7 -32.82 -16.86 30.58
C PHE A 7 -34.11 -16.29 29.96
N ILE A 8 -35.24 -16.99 30.12
CA ILE A 8 -36.56 -16.51 29.65
C ILE A 8 -37.08 -15.38 30.56
N PHE A 9 -36.76 -15.40 31.87
CA PHE A 9 -37.10 -14.31 32.79
C PHE A 9 -36.24 -13.05 32.57
N LEU A 10 -34.97 -13.19 32.15
CA LEU A 10 -34.12 -12.04 31.80
C LEU A 10 -34.57 -11.37 30.49
N CYS A 11 -34.99 -12.15 29.48
CA CYS A 11 -35.50 -11.59 28.23
C CYS A 11 -36.89 -10.94 28.36
N LEU A 12 -37.75 -11.40 29.28
CA LEU A 12 -39.07 -10.80 29.52
C LEU A 12 -39.01 -9.56 30.42
N THR A 13 -38.02 -9.45 31.31
CA THR A 13 -37.82 -8.25 32.15
C THR A 13 -37.06 -7.14 31.41
N PHE A 14 -36.10 -7.48 30.52
CA PHE A 14 -35.47 -6.47 29.65
C PHE A 14 -36.29 -6.15 28.38
N GLY A 15 -37.06 -7.10 27.87
CA GLY A 15 -37.90 -6.90 26.68
C GLY A 15 -39.14 -6.05 26.93
N THR A 16 -39.75 -6.14 28.12
CA THR A 16 -40.92 -5.29 28.46
C THR A 16 -40.50 -3.88 28.88
N HIS A 17 -39.30 -3.71 29.45
CA HIS A 17 -38.77 -2.37 29.76
C HIS A 17 -38.29 -1.62 28.52
N SER A 18 -37.61 -2.29 27.58
CA SER A 18 -37.12 -1.64 26.35
C SER A 18 -38.25 -1.37 25.34
N VAL A 19 -39.26 -2.24 25.24
CA VAL A 19 -40.42 -2.01 24.35
C VAL A 19 -41.36 -0.95 24.93
N ALA A 20 -41.53 -0.85 26.26
CA ALA A 20 -42.27 0.23 26.89
C ALA A 20 -41.53 1.58 26.85
N GLN A 21 -40.19 1.59 26.90
CA GLN A 21 -39.38 2.80 26.72
C GLN A 21 -39.31 3.24 25.26
N THR A 22 -39.25 2.32 24.29
CA THR A 22 -39.25 2.65 22.86
C THR A 22 -40.64 3.07 22.37
N ALA A 23 -41.72 2.48 22.89
CA ALA A 23 -43.09 2.95 22.67
C ALA A 23 -43.36 4.31 23.35
N LYS A 24 -42.81 4.58 24.53
CA LYS A 24 -42.82 5.94 25.12
C LYS A 24 -41.87 6.92 24.41
N ALA A 25 -40.82 6.45 23.75
CA ALA A 25 -39.93 7.32 22.99
C ALA A 25 -40.55 7.75 21.64
N SER A 26 -41.28 6.86 20.96
CA SER A 26 -41.95 7.17 19.69
C SER A 26 -43.20 8.04 19.86
N ILE A 27 -43.96 7.87 20.94
CA ILE A 27 -45.13 8.73 21.27
C ILE A 27 -44.70 10.18 21.61
N TYR A 28 -43.42 10.42 21.91
CA TYR A 28 -42.90 11.73 22.33
C TYR A 28 -41.88 12.33 21.34
N GLN A 29 -41.72 11.75 20.15
CA GLN A 29 -40.93 12.38 19.08
C GLN A 29 -41.65 13.64 18.54
N ASP A 30 -42.98 13.68 18.63
CA ASP A 30 -43.82 14.85 18.33
C ASP A 30 -43.99 15.82 19.51
N SER A 31 -43.45 15.51 20.69
CA SER A 31 -43.77 16.24 21.93
C SER A 31 -42.85 17.42 22.25
N LEU A 32 -41.72 17.62 21.58
CA LEU A 32 -40.77 18.68 21.97
C LEU A 32 -41.30 20.08 21.64
N ASN A 33 -41.88 20.25 20.45
CA ASN A 33 -42.59 21.48 20.08
C ASN A 33 -43.81 21.72 20.97
N VAL A 34 -44.50 20.64 21.38
CA VAL A 34 -45.60 20.70 22.34
C VAL A 34 -45.11 21.10 23.73
N LEU A 35 -43.93 20.64 24.15
CA LEU A 35 -43.34 20.96 25.45
C LEU A 35 -42.85 22.41 25.52
N ILE A 36 -42.22 22.92 24.46
CA ILE A 36 -41.86 24.34 24.32
C ILE A 36 -43.14 25.20 24.32
N LYS A 37 -44.19 24.79 23.59
CA LYS A 37 -45.50 25.48 23.63
C LYS A 37 -46.16 25.39 25.01
N LYS A 38 -46.00 24.28 25.74
CA LYS A 38 -46.46 24.13 27.13
C LYS A 38 -45.65 24.95 28.11
N SER A 39 -44.45 25.41 27.78
CA SER A 39 -43.61 26.21 28.68
C SER A 39 -44.31 27.52 29.07
N SER A 40 -45.13 28.09 28.19
CA SER A 40 -45.92 29.30 28.47
C SER A 40 -47.26 29.03 29.15
N ILE A 41 -47.74 27.78 29.18
CA ILE A 41 -49.07 27.39 29.66
C ILE A 41 -48.99 26.69 31.03
N ALA A 42 -47.99 25.82 31.20
CA ALA A 42 -47.75 25.03 32.41
C ALA A 42 -46.23 24.94 32.66
N PRO A 43 -45.58 26.05 33.04
CA PRO A 43 -44.13 26.10 33.19
C PRO A 43 -43.60 25.12 34.26
N GLU A 44 -44.26 25.01 35.42
CA GLU A 44 -43.84 24.07 36.48
C GLU A 44 -43.91 22.61 36.05
N GLN A 45 -45.00 22.25 35.34
CA GLN A 45 -45.15 20.90 34.79
C GLN A 45 -44.10 20.63 33.72
N THR A 46 -43.78 21.64 32.90
CA THR A 46 -42.76 21.55 31.86
C THR A 46 -41.38 21.29 32.45
N ILE A 47 -41.02 21.94 33.57
CA ILE A 47 -39.76 21.68 34.28
C ILE A 47 -39.68 20.21 34.72
N LYS A 48 -40.71 19.71 35.41
CA LYS A 48 -40.74 18.31 35.91
C LYS A 48 -40.63 17.28 34.77
N ILE A 49 -41.37 17.50 33.69
CA ILE A 49 -41.34 16.62 32.51
C ILE A 49 -39.95 16.69 31.84
N SER A 50 -39.39 17.89 31.70
CA SER A 50 -38.06 18.08 31.10
C SER A 50 -36.99 17.33 31.87
N ASP A 51 -37.00 17.40 33.21
CA ASP A 51 -36.03 16.69 34.05
C ASP A 51 -36.08 15.16 33.87
N SER A 52 -37.29 14.60 33.78
CA SER A 52 -37.46 13.16 33.53
C SER A 52 -37.01 12.75 32.12
N LEU A 53 -37.34 13.54 31.10
CA LEU A 53 -36.97 13.26 29.71
C LEU A 53 -35.47 13.48 29.45
N MET A 54 -34.83 14.38 30.19
CA MET A 54 -33.39 14.63 30.09
C MET A 54 -32.57 13.42 30.54
N LEU A 55 -33.05 12.65 31.53
CA LEU A 55 -32.41 11.41 31.95
C LEU A 55 -32.43 10.37 30.82
N LEU A 56 -33.61 10.17 30.21
CA LEU A 56 -33.79 9.27 29.07
C LEU A 56 -32.94 9.70 27.86
N ALA A 57 -32.88 10.99 27.56
CA ALA A 57 -32.05 11.50 26.46
C ALA A 57 -30.55 11.25 26.70
N LYS A 58 -30.10 11.31 27.96
CA LYS A 58 -28.73 10.93 28.33
C LYS A 58 -28.47 9.44 28.15
N GLU A 59 -29.39 8.58 28.61
CA GLU A 59 -29.29 7.12 28.46
C GLU A 59 -29.28 6.69 26.98
N GLN A 60 -30.02 7.39 26.14
CA GLN A 60 -30.09 7.15 24.69
C GLN A 60 -28.96 7.84 23.90
N HIS A 61 -28.07 8.57 24.57
CA HIS A 61 -27.04 9.39 23.93
C HIS A 61 -27.58 10.40 22.88
N ASP A 62 -28.82 10.85 23.03
CA ASP A 62 -29.46 11.84 22.15
C ASP A 62 -29.15 13.26 22.64
N ILE A 63 -27.97 13.75 22.25
CA ILE A 63 -27.44 15.05 22.67
C ILE A 63 -28.35 16.21 22.20
N LYS A 64 -28.91 16.12 21.00
CA LYS A 64 -29.79 17.17 20.44
C LYS A 64 -31.09 17.26 21.20
N ARG A 65 -31.71 16.12 21.54
CA ARG A 65 -32.91 16.09 22.38
C ARG A 65 -32.62 16.58 23.79
N TYR A 66 -31.48 16.19 24.37
CA TYR A 66 -31.05 16.70 25.67
C TYR A 66 -30.93 18.23 25.66
N ALA A 67 -30.24 18.82 24.67
CA ALA A 67 -30.09 20.27 24.52
C ALA A 67 -31.45 20.98 24.40
N SER A 68 -32.36 20.39 23.62
CA SER A 68 -33.70 20.95 23.43
C SER A 68 -34.55 20.94 24.69
N LEU A 69 -34.42 19.91 25.53
CA LEU A 69 -35.10 19.83 26.83
C LEU A 69 -34.50 20.81 27.84
N VAL A 70 -33.17 21.00 27.82
CA VAL A 70 -32.50 22.03 28.61
C VAL A 70 -33.04 23.42 28.22
N LEU A 71 -33.21 23.67 26.92
CA LEU A 71 -33.76 24.93 26.42
C LEU A 71 -35.21 25.13 26.89
N ALA A 72 -36.07 24.11 26.74
CA ALA A 72 -37.46 24.17 27.19
C ALA A 72 -37.57 24.44 28.70
N LYS A 73 -36.70 23.83 29.51
CA LYS A 73 -36.60 24.12 30.94
C LYS A 73 -36.23 25.58 31.20
N GLY A 74 -35.26 26.13 30.46
CA GLY A 74 -34.90 27.55 30.53
C GLY A 74 -36.06 28.48 30.15
N THR A 75 -36.78 28.18 29.06
CA THR A 75 -37.98 28.91 28.66
C THR A 75 -39.05 28.90 29.75
N ALA A 76 -39.31 27.73 30.37
CA ALA A 76 -40.27 27.61 31.46
C ALA A 76 -39.88 28.44 32.70
N TYR A 77 -38.59 28.48 33.07
CA TYR A 77 -38.12 29.37 34.13
C TYR A 77 -38.34 30.85 33.82
N SER A 78 -38.16 31.25 32.55
CA SER A 78 -38.42 32.64 32.16
C SER A 78 -39.90 33.01 32.32
N PHE A 79 -40.82 32.10 32.02
CA PHE A 79 -42.25 32.31 32.26
C PHE A 79 -42.63 32.33 33.75
N LEU A 80 -41.83 31.74 34.63
CA LEU A 80 -41.98 31.84 36.09
C LEU A 80 -41.34 33.12 36.68
N GLY A 81 -40.77 33.99 35.85
CA GLY A 81 -40.01 35.16 36.31
C GLY A 81 -38.63 34.83 36.89
N LYS A 82 -38.22 33.56 36.87
CA LYS A 82 -36.91 33.07 37.32
C LYS A 82 -35.87 33.26 36.23
N ASN A 83 -35.61 34.52 35.88
CA ASN A 83 -34.84 34.90 34.70
C ASN A 83 -33.35 34.49 34.80
N THR A 84 -32.81 34.38 36.01
CA THR A 84 -31.44 33.89 36.24
C THR A 84 -31.29 32.41 35.89
N GLU A 85 -32.17 31.56 36.43
CA GLU A 85 -32.18 30.14 36.11
C GLU A 85 -32.51 29.91 34.63
N ALA A 86 -33.40 30.74 34.06
CA ALA A 86 -33.70 30.72 32.64
C ALA A 86 -32.44 30.92 31.80
N LEU A 87 -31.68 31.99 32.07
CA LEU A 87 -30.45 32.33 31.36
C LEU A 87 -29.43 31.18 31.45
N ASN A 88 -29.20 30.63 32.65
CA ASN A 88 -28.28 29.51 32.87
C ASN A 88 -28.59 28.32 31.95
N HIS A 89 -29.87 27.95 31.89
CA HIS A 89 -30.33 26.82 31.08
C HIS A 89 -30.24 27.14 29.58
N GLN A 90 -30.67 28.32 29.15
CA GLN A 90 -30.65 28.71 27.74
C GLN A 90 -29.21 28.81 27.20
N MET A 91 -28.28 29.37 27.99
CA MET A 91 -26.86 29.43 27.66
C MET A 91 -26.23 28.04 27.58
N LYS A 92 -26.57 27.15 28.52
CA LYS A 92 -26.14 25.75 28.46
C LYS A 92 -26.66 25.05 27.20
N ALA A 93 -27.91 25.27 26.83
CA ALA A 93 -28.47 24.72 25.59
C ALA A 93 -27.72 25.25 24.36
N PHE A 94 -27.44 26.56 24.29
CA PHE A 94 -26.64 27.17 23.23
C PHE A 94 -25.28 26.48 23.08
N LYS A 95 -24.53 26.30 24.18
CA LYS A 95 -23.23 25.60 24.17
C LYS A 95 -23.33 24.19 23.61
N ILE A 96 -24.37 23.44 23.98
CA ILE A 96 -24.55 22.08 23.49
C ILE A 96 -24.87 22.09 21.99
N PHE A 97 -25.79 22.95 21.54
CA PHE A 97 -26.11 23.10 20.12
C PHE A 97 -24.93 23.54 19.27
N ASP A 98 -24.07 24.40 19.82
CA ASP A 98 -22.81 24.80 19.21
C ASP A 98 -21.84 23.61 19.06
N SER A 99 -21.67 22.82 20.12
CA SER A 99 -20.79 21.64 20.10
C SER A 99 -21.21 20.55 19.10
N ILE A 100 -22.49 20.50 18.72
CA ILE A 100 -23.02 19.54 17.74
C ILE A 100 -23.29 20.16 16.37
N ASN A 101 -22.86 21.41 16.13
CA ASN A 101 -23.09 22.16 14.89
C ASN A 101 -24.56 22.22 14.45
N ASP A 102 -25.50 22.47 15.38
CA ASP A 102 -26.93 22.61 15.07
C ASP A 102 -27.34 24.09 14.96
N PRO A 103 -27.31 24.70 13.76
CA PRO A 103 -27.54 26.14 13.59
C PRO A 103 -28.94 26.57 14.03
N THR A 104 -29.95 25.71 13.83
CA THR A 104 -31.32 25.99 14.27
C THR A 104 -31.40 26.07 15.79
N GLY A 105 -30.80 25.12 16.50
CA GLY A 105 -30.76 25.11 17.97
C GLY A 105 -30.03 26.32 18.55
N LYS A 106 -28.92 26.74 17.92
CA LYS A 106 -28.20 27.97 18.30
C LYS A 106 -29.08 29.21 18.18
N VAL A 107 -29.71 29.41 17.01
CA VAL A 107 -30.61 30.56 16.75
C VAL A 107 -31.77 30.60 17.74
N VAL A 108 -32.44 29.47 17.97
CA VAL A 108 -33.55 29.41 18.93
C VAL A 108 -33.07 29.70 20.36
N SER A 109 -31.86 29.26 20.72
CA SER A 109 -31.28 29.57 22.03
C SER A 109 -30.98 31.06 22.18
N LEU A 110 -30.40 31.71 21.17
CA LEU A 110 -30.16 33.17 21.16
C LEU A 110 -31.45 33.97 21.32
N VAL A 111 -32.52 33.56 20.63
CA VAL A 111 -33.85 34.20 20.76
C VAL A 111 -34.36 34.08 22.21
N ASN A 112 -34.23 32.92 22.85
CA ASN A 112 -34.66 32.76 24.25
C ASN A 112 -33.78 33.54 25.24
N ILE A 113 -32.46 33.56 25.03
CA ILE A 113 -31.52 34.38 25.82
C ILE A 113 -31.91 35.86 25.72
N SER A 114 -32.23 36.33 24.52
CA SER A 114 -32.67 37.72 24.31
C SER A 114 -33.94 38.06 25.08
N TYR A 115 -34.93 37.15 25.09
CA TYR A 115 -36.17 37.31 25.84
C TYR A 115 -35.92 37.47 27.34
N SER A 116 -35.06 36.63 27.93
CA SER A 116 -34.68 36.75 29.34
C SER A 116 -33.93 38.05 29.63
N HIS A 117 -33.10 38.55 28.70
CA HIS A 117 -32.45 39.86 28.85
C HIS A 117 -33.41 41.05 28.81
N VAL A 118 -34.50 40.99 28.04
CA VAL A 118 -35.54 42.03 28.04
C VAL A 118 -36.16 42.15 29.43
N HIS A 119 -36.51 41.03 30.07
CA HIS A 119 -37.06 41.02 31.44
C HIS A 119 -36.06 41.49 32.50
N LEU A 120 -34.77 41.35 32.24
CA LEU A 120 -33.69 41.89 33.05
C LEU A 120 -33.34 43.37 32.72
N GLN A 121 -34.17 44.05 31.92
CA GLN A 121 -33.97 45.43 31.47
C GLN A 121 -32.65 45.67 30.69
N ASN A 122 -32.05 44.62 30.14
CA ASN A 122 -30.80 44.65 29.38
C ASN A 122 -31.07 44.71 27.87
N HIS A 123 -31.82 45.71 27.42
CA HIS A 123 -32.33 45.80 26.04
C HIS A 123 -31.23 45.81 24.97
N LYS A 124 -30.09 46.46 25.24
CA LYS A 124 -28.95 46.50 24.30
C LYS A 124 -28.37 45.10 24.03
N LYS A 125 -28.24 44.27 25.09
CA LYS A 125 -27.77 42.88 24.94
C LYS A 125 -28.80 42.02 24.24
N ALA A 126 -30.07 42.15 24.61
CA ALA A 126 -31.17 41.44 23.95
C ALA A 126 -31.18 41.70 22.44
N LYS A 127 -31.07 42.97 22.02
CA LYS A 127 -30.99 43.35 20.60
C LYS A 127 -29.75 42.74 19.92
N GLY A 128 -28.59 42.76 20.58
CA GLY A 128 -27.36 42.14 20.07
C GLY A 128 -27.53 40.65 19.72
N TYR A 129 -28.04 39.84 20.66
CA TYR A 129 -28.26 38.42 20.41
C TYR A 129 -29.30 38.15 19.31
N LEU A 130 -30.31 39.01 19.16
CA LEU A 130 -31.30 38.88 18.09
C LEU A 130 -30.73 39.24 16.72
N LEU A 131 -29.83 40.22 16.63
CA LEU A 131 -29.13 40.55 15.39
C LEU A 131 -28.16 39.44 14.99
N GLU A 132 -27.44 38.87 15.96
CA GLU A 132 -26.61 37.67 15.74
C GLU A 132 -27.46 36.50 15.23
N ALA A 133 -28.60 36.23 15.87
CA ALA A 133 -29.55 35.22 15.43
C ALA A 133 -30.08 35.47 14.01
N LEU A 134 -30.31 36.74 13.65
CA LEU A 134 -30.75 37.15 12.31
C LEU A 134 -29.68 36.89 11.25
N GLU A 135 -28.41 37.23 11.54
CA GLU A 135 -27.28 37.02 10.64
C GLU A 135 -27.01 35.54 10.38
N MET A 136 -27.21 34.69 11.40
CA MET A 136 -27.07 33.24 11.29
C MET A 136 -28.23 32.55 10.53
N THR A 137 -29.34 33.24 10.28
CA THR A 137 -30.55 32.62 9.73
C THR A 137 -30.64 32.81 8.22
N ASP A 138 -30.86 31.71 7.49
CA ASP A 138 -31.14 31.77 6.05
C ASP A 138 -32.41 32.59 5.78
N SER A 139 -32.30 33.52 4.83
CA SER A 139 -33.40 34.32 4.27
C SER A 139 -34.66 33.52 3.87
N ASN A 140 -34.52 32.23 3.52
CA ASN A 140 -35.63 31.35 3.17
C ASN A 140 -36.34 30.74 4.39
N ASN A 141 -35.76 30.81 5.58
CA ASN A 141 -36.31 30.21 6.79
C ASN A 141 -37.38 31.11 7.45
N SER A 142 -38.54 31.17 6.80
CA SER A 142 -39.66 32.01 7.21
C SER A 142 -40.08 31.83 8.67
N LYS A 143 -39.96 30.62 9.24
CA LYS A 143 -40.37 30.30 10.61
C LYS A 143 -39.46 30.96 11.65
N LEU A 144 -38.13 30.91 11.45
CA LEU A 144 -37.18 31.53 12.37
C LEU A 144 -37.21 33.06 12.24
N LEU A 145 -37.21 33.57 11.02
CA LEU A 145 -37.28 35.02 10.74
C LEU A 145 -38.51 35.67 11.38
N MET A 146 -39.67 35.02 11.29
CA MET A 146 -40.90 35.48 11.91
C MET A 146 -40.76 35.68 13.43
N SER A 147 -40.12 34.73 14.12
CA SER A 147 -39.86 34.78 15.56
C SER A 147 -38.80 35.84 15.92
N ILE A 148 -37.71 35.92 15.15
CA ILE A 148 -36.63 36.89 15.38
C ILE A 148 -37.16 38.31 15.24
N TYR A 149 -37.90 38.61 14.17
CA TYR A 149 -38.49 39.95 13.97
C TYR A 149 -39.52 40.30 15.04
N ALA A 150 -40.34 39.34 15.50
CA ALA A 150 -41.27 39.57 16.61
C ALA A 150 -40.53 40.00 17.90
N ASN A 151 -39.46 39.30 18.24
CA ASN A 151 -38.66 39.58 19.43
C ASN A 151 -37.82 40.86 19.29
N LEU A 152 -37.34 41.19 18.08
CA LEU A 152 -36.72 42.49 17.80
C LEU A 152 -37.71 43.63 18.00
N GLY A 153 -38.95 43.47 17.51
CA GLY A 153 -40.05 44.41 17.74
C GLY A 153 -40.28 44.66 19.22
N ASN A 154 -40.48 43.60 20.01
CA ASN A 154 -40.65 43.69 21.46
C ASN A 154 -39.45 44.38 22.13
N THR A 155 -38.23 43.97 21.78
CA THR A 155 -37.00 44.52 22.39
C THR A 155 -36.85 46.01 22.10
N CYS A 156 -37.12 46.47 20.88
CA CYS A 156 -37.05 47.88 20.51
C CYS A 156 -38.14 48.69 21.23
N VAL A 157 -39.37 48.18 21.31
CA VAL A 157 -40.48 48.86 22.02
C VAL A 157 -40.19 48.99 23.52
N GLU A 158 -39.56 48.00 24.13
CA GLU A 158 -39.13 48.11 25.53
C GLU A 158 -37.93 49.05 25.73
N ALA A 159 -37.01 49.11 24.76
CA ALA A 159 -35.91 50.07 24.77
C ALA A 159 -36.36 51.53 24.55
N GLY A 160 -37.57 51.76 24.04
CA GLY A 160 -38.08 53.07 23.64
C GLY A 160 -37.88 53.42 22.17
N ASP A 161 -37.30 52.52 21.37
CA ASP A 161 -37.11 52.66 19.92
C ASP A 161 -38.39 52.30 19.15
N LEU A 162 -39.46 53.07 19.39
CA LEU A 162 -40.84 52.70 19.01
C LEU A 162 -41.03 52.52 17.50
N SER A 163 -40.52 53.44 16.68
CA SER A 163 -40.65 53.37 15.21
C SER A 163 -39.91 52.17 14.61
N GLU A 164 -38.72 51.88 15.13
CA GLU A 164 -37.94 50.71 14.70
C GLU A 164 -38.66 49.40 15.09
N GLY A 165 -39.20 49.35 16.31
CA GLY A 165 -39.99 48.22 16.79
C GLY A 165 -41.22 47.94 15.94
N ILE A 166 -41.96 48.99 15.55
CA ILE A 166 -43.10 48.90 14.63
C ILE A 166 -42.65 48.32 13.27
N GLY A 167 -41.53 48.80 12.72
CA GLY A 167 -40.99 48.27 11.46
C GLY A 167 -40.65 46.78 11.53
N TYR A 168 -40.14 46.29 12.66
CA TYR A 168 -39.91 44.86 12.88
C TYR A 168 -41.20 44.06 13.04
N TYR A 169 -42.20 44.61 13.72
CA TYR A 169 -43.53 43.99 13.78
C TYR A 169 -44.17 43.85 12.41
N GLU A 170 -44.07 44.87 11.55
CA GLU A 170 -44.57 44.81 10.17
C GLU A 170 -43.91 43.67 9.40
N LYS A 171 -42.57 43.54 9.48
CA LYS A 171 -41.83 42.42 8.88
C LYS A 171 -42.33 41.08 9.42
N SER A 172 -42.45 40.91 10.73
CA SER A 172 -42.94 39.66 11.34
C SER A 172 -44.38 39.33 10.91
N LEU A 173 -45.25 40.35 10.83
CA LEU A 173 -46.65 40.20 10.47
C LEU A 173 -46.83 39.64 9.05
N THR A 174 -45.96 40.00 8.10
CA THR A 174 -46.01 39.44 6.73
C THR A 174 -45.90 37.92 6.74
N TYR A 175 -45.02 37.35 7.56
CA TYR A 175 -44.85 35.91 7.71
C TYR A 175 -46.04 35.26 8.45
N TYR A 176 -46.53 35.88 9.53
CA TYR A 176 -47.67 35.34 10.28
C TYR A 176 -48.98 35.35 9.45
N LYS A 177 -49.17 36.33 8.56
CA LYS A 177 -50.29 36.37 7.60
C LYS A 177 -50.16 35.29 6.54
N LYS A 178 -48.96 35.11 5.97
CA LYS A 178 -48.71 34.08 4.93
C LYS A 178 -48.96 32.65 5.44
N ASN A 179 -48.71 32.40 6.74
CA ASN A 179 -48.87 31.08 7.36
C ASN A 179 -50.22 30.90 8.09
N ASP A 180 -51.18 31.82 7.93
CA ASP A 180 -52.49 31.81 8.60
C ASP A 180 -52.43 31.54 10.12
N ASN A 181 -51.42 32.08 10.79
CA ASN A 181 -51.18 31.82 12.20
C ASN A 181 -51.84 32.93 13.07
N ALA A 182 -53.09 32.69 13.46
CA ALA A 182 -53.90 33.64 14.23
C ALA A 182 -53.26 34.05 15.56
N TYR A 183 -52.62 33.12 16.29
CA TYR A 183 -51.96 33.42 17.57
C TYR A 183 -50.82 34.43 17.38
N GLY A 184 -49.96 34.19 16.39
CA GLY A 184 -48.86 35.10 16.10
C GLY A 184 -49.35 36.46 15.63
N GLN A 185 -50.37 36.50 14.77
CA GLN A 185 -50.99 37.77 14.37
C GLN A 185 -51.54 38.53 15.58
N ALA A 186 -52.20 37.86 16.52
CA ALA A 186 -52.70 38.47 17.76
C ALA A 186 -51.57 39.10 18.58
N MET A 187 -50.48 38.37 18.81
CA MET A 187 -49.32 38.87 19.56
C MET A 187 -48.62 40.05 18.88
N ILE A 188 -48.50 40.04 17.55
CA ILE A 188 -47.90 41.16 16.82
C ILE A 188 -48.79 42.39 16.86
N TYR A 189 -50.10 42.26 16.64
CA TYR A 189 -51.01 43.39 16.79
C TYR A 189 -51.05 43.93 18.23
N HIS A 190 -50.93 43.06 19.24
CA HIS A 190 -50.78 43.47 20.63
C HIS A 190 -49.51 44.28 20.86
N GLY A 191 -48.37 43.82 20.35
CA GLY A 191 -47.10 44.56 20.41
C GLY A 191 -47.18 45.92 19.70
N MET A 192 -47.82 45.98 18.53
CA MET A 192 -48.07 47.25 17.83
C MET A 192 -48.97 48.17 18.65
N ALA A 193 -50.01 47.65 19.31
CA ALA A 193 -50.88 48.43 20.17
C ALA A 193 -50.11 49.06 21.34
N MET A 194 -49.24 48.29 22.01
CA MET A 194 -48.36 48.79 23.07
C MET A 194 -47.39 49.87 22.54
N ALA A 195 -46.83 49.68 21.36
CA ALA A 195 -45.94 50.67 20.73
C ALA A 195 -46.67 51.99 20.44
N TYR A 196 -47.87 51.93 19.85
CA TYR A 196 -48.68 53.12 19.56
C TYR A 196 -49.22 53.80 20.84
N GLN A 197 -49.47 53.04 21.90
CA GLN A 197 -49.81 53.59 23.21
C GLN A 197 -48.64 54.38 23.80
N LYS A 198 -47.41 53.84 23.76
CA LYS A 198 -46.19 54.56 24.17
C LYS A 198 -45.94 55.82 23.31
N LEU A 199 -46.36 55.82 22.04
CA LEU A 199 -46.36 56.99 21.14
C LEU A 199 -47.51 57.99 21.43
N GLN A 200 -48.37 57.73 22.41
CA GLN A 200 -49.57 58.52 22.72
C GLN A 200 -50.59 58.59 21.56
N ASN A 201 -50.52 57.66 20.60
CA ASN A 201 -51.51 57.53 19.53
C ASN A 201 -52.61 56.55 19.96
N THR A 202 -53.49 57.02 20.84
CA THR A 202 -54.52 56.20 21.47
C THR A 202 -55.48 55.57 20.44
N SER A 203 -55.77 56.25 19.34
CA SER A 203 -56.67 55.74 18.29
C SER A 203 -56.09 54.52 17.56
N LEU A 204 -54.80 54.57 17.19
CA LEU A 204 -54.14 53.41 16.59
C LEU A 204 -53.91 52.30 17.62
N ALA A 205 -53.56 52.65 18.86
CA ALA A 205 -53.40 51.68 19.94
C ALA A 205 -54.69 50.86 20.15
N GLU A 206 -55.84 51.53 20.27
CA GLU A 206 -57.15 50.88 20.41
C GLU A 206 -57.45 50.00 19.18
N ARG A 207 -57.25 50.52 17.97
CA ARG A 207 -57.49 49.77 16.73
C ARG A 207 -56.68 48.48 16.67
N TYR A 208 -55.38 48.55 16.93
CA TYR A 208 -54.51 47.36 16.90
C TYR A 208 -54.84 46.39 18.03
N CYS A 209 -55.23 46.87 19.21
CA CYS A 209 -55.64 46.01 20.30
C CYS A 209 -56.97 45.26 19.99
N LEU A 210 -57.91 45.90 19.29
CA LEU A 210 -59.13 45.25 18.80
C LEU A 210 -58.84 44.21 17.72
N LEU A 211 -57.93 44.50 16.78
CA LEU A 211 -57.45 43.52 15.79
C LEU A 211 -56.77 42.33 16.47
N ALA A 212 -55.97 42.59 17.50
CA ALA A 212 -55.34 41.53 18.30
C ALA A 212 -56.40 40.64 18.96
N LEU A 213 -57.44 41.24 19.55
CA LEU A 213 -58.54 40.52 20.18
C LEU A 213 -59.36 39.68 19.17
N GLU A 214 -59.56 40.18 17.95
CA GLU A 214 -60.24 39.45 16.88
C GLU A 214 -59.45 38.19 16.47
N GLN A 215 -58.12 38.31 16.33
CA GLN A 215 -57.29 37.15 16.03
C GLN A 215 -57.20 36.20 17.23
N GLN A 216 -57.12 36.74 18.46
CA GLN A 216 -57.11 35.95 19.68
C GLN A 216 -58.38 35.09 19.81
N LYS A 217 -59.56 35.57 19.41
CA LYS A 217 -60.81 34.78 19.43
C LYS A 217 -60.78 33.52 18.55
N LYS A 218 -59.88 33.48 17.56
CA LYS A 218 -59.63 32.29 16.74
C LYS A 218 -58.66 31.30 17.42
N THR A 219 -58.28 31.58 18.67
CA THR A 219 -57.30 30.83 19.45
C THR A 219 -57.82 30.60 20.86
N ASP A 220 -57.43 29.48 21.47
CA ASP A 220 -57.74 29.19 22.88
C ASP A 220 -56.63 29.66 23.83
N SER A 221 -55.92 30.75 23.49
CA SER A 221 -54.78 31.20 24.28
C SER A 221 -55.18 32.20 25.36
N ASP A 222 -55.22 31.72 26.61
CA ASP A 222 -55.37 32.58 27.80
C ASP A 222 -54.19 33.55 27.96
N TYR A 223 -52.97 33.17 27.55
CA TYR A 223 -51.80 34.05 27.58
C TYR A 223 -52.01 35.30 26.70
N ALA A 224 -52.43 35.11 25.45
CA ALA A 224 -52.72 36.23 24.56
C ALA A 224 -53.92 37.05 25.08
N LEU A 225 -54.96 36.38 25.59
CA LEU A 225 -56.13 37.05 26.16
C LEU A 225 -55.76 37.96 27.34
N SER A 226 -54.92 37.49 28.27
CA SER A 226 -54.44 38.26 29.42
C SER A 226 -53.78 39.56 28.97
N GLY A 227 -52.76 39.48 28.10
CA GLY A 227 -52.02 40.64 27.63
C GLY A 227 -52.91 41.65 26.89
N ILE A 228 -53.67 41.16 25.89
CA ILE A 228 -54.51 42.01 25.04
C ILE A 228 -55.62 42.70 25.84
N ALA A 229 -56.28 41.96 26.73
CA ALA A 229 -57.38 42.51 27.54
C ALA A 229 -56.88 43.53 28.57
N LEU A 230 -55.73 43.28 29.20
CA LEU A 230 -55.14 44.24 30.13
C LEU A 230 -54.71 45.53 29.43
N THR A 231 -54.07 45.44 28.27
CA THR A 231 -53.69 46.62 27.46
C THR A 231 -54.92 47.39 26.99
N LEU A 232 -55.98 46.70 26.52
CA LEU A 232 -57.22 47.38 26.13
C LEU A 232 -57.92 48.04 27.33
N GLY A 233 -57.86 47.40 28.51
CA GLY A 233 -58.37 47.95 29.76
C GLY A 233 -57.63 49.21 30.20
N GLU A 234 -56.31 49.26 30.03
CA GLU A 234 -55.45 50.43 30.28
C GLU A 234 -55.74 51.56 29.29
N ILE A 235 -55.85 51.27 27.99
CA ILE A 235 -56.24 52.26 26.97
C ILE A 235 -57.59 52.89 27.32
N TYR A 236 -58.59 52.10 27.74
CA TYR A 236 -59.87 52.62 28.17
C TYR A 236 -59.85 53.36 29.50
N LEU A 237 -58.89 53.04 30.37
CA LEU A 237 -58.65 53.79 31.60
C LEU A 237 -58.15 55.21 31.27
N GLU A 238 -57.18 55.32 30.37
CA GLU A 238 -56.65 56.60 29.88
C GLU A 238 -57.73 57.45 29.20
N GLN A 239 -58.61 56.82 28.42
CA GLN A 239 -59.77 57.47 27.79
C GLN A 239 -60.92 57.78 28.76
N GLN A 240 -60.80 57.47 30.05
CA GLN A 240 -61.85 57.65 31.07
C GLN A 240 -63.14 56.86 30.79
N LYS A 241 -63.07 55.78 30.01
CA LYS A 241 -64.18 54.86 29.72
C LYS A 241 -64.26 53.78 30.80
N TRP A 242 -64.71 54.16 31.98
CA TRP A 242 -64.61 53.37 33.23
C TRP A 242 -65.16 51.95 33.16
N GLU A 243 -66.35 51.77 32.59
CA GLU A 243 -67.03 50.47 32.50
C GLU A 243 -66.31 49.52 31.55
N LEU A 244 -65.86 50.03 30.39
CA LEU A 244 -65.10 49.25 29.43
C LEU A 244 -63.73 48.89 30.02
N SER A 245 -63.04 49.84 30.64
CA SER A 245 -61.78 49.58 31.32
C SER A 245 -61.92 48.44 32.33
N LYS A 246 -62.88 48.52 33.25
CA LYS A 246 -63.11 47.49 34.27
C LYS A 246 -63.45 46.12 33.66
N LYS A 247 -64.28 46.10 32.62
CA LYS A 247 -64.65 44.87 31.89
C LYS A 247 -63.40 44.17 31.33
N TYR A 248 -62.55 44.89 30.60
CA TYR A 248 -61.38 44.32 29.95
C TYR A 248 -60.28 43.97 30.96
N LEU A 249 -60.07 44.77 32.00
CA LEU A 249 -59.14 44.44 33.10
C LEU A 249 -59.53 43.13 33.80
N ASN A 250 -60.81 42.95 34.13
CA ASN A 250 -61.28 41.71 34.76
C ASN A 250 -61.16 40.49 33.85
N MET A 251 -61.47 40.64 32.56
CA MET A 251 -61.29 39.57 31.57
C MET A 251 -59.81 39.14 31.48
N GLY A 252 -58.88 40.11 31.50
CA GLY A 252 -57.45 39.83 31.51
C GLY A 252 -56.98 39.13 32.78
N ARG A 253 -57.51 39.53 33.95
CA ARG A 253 -57.25 38.88 35.24
C ARG A 253 -57.71 37.43 35.26
N GLU A 254 -58.94 37.15 34.84
CA GLU A 254 -59.48 35.78 34.85
C GLU A 254 -58.65 34.85 33.96
N ALA A 255 -58.20 35.34 32.80
CA ALA A 255 -57.26 34.62 31.94
C ALA A 255 -55.90 34.42 32.64
N ALA A 256 -55.39 35.44 33.34
CA ALA A 256 -54.10 35.38 34.04
C ALA A 256 -54.12 34.37 35.21
N GLU A 257 -55.24 34.29 35.93
CA GLU A 257 -55.48 33.33 37.01
C GLU A 257 -55.50 31.89 36.48
N ARG A 258 -56.13 31.64 35.32
CA ARG A 258 -56.15 30.30 34.68
C ARG A 258 -54.76 29.78 34.32
N ILE A 259 -53.84 30.67 33.94
CA ILE A 259 -52.45 30.32 33.60
C ILE A 259 -51.45 30.56 34.74
N ASN A 260 -51.93 30.94 35.93
CA ASN A 260 -51.10 31.26 37.09
C ASN A 260 -49.98 32.28 36.79
N SER A 261 -50.25 33.29 35.96
CA SER A 261 -49.24 34.28 35.55
C SER A 261 -49.13 35.42 36.56
N LEU A 262 -48.07 35.41 37.38
CA LEU A 262 -47.76 36.52 38.29
C LEU A 262 -47.50 37.84 37.55
N TYR A 263 -46.92 37.75 36.35
CA TYR A 263 -46.63 38.91 35.50
C TYR A 263 -47.90 39.68 35.10
N PHE A 264 -48.92 38.98 34.57
CA PHE A 264 -50.16 39.66 34.18
C PHE A 264 -51.01 40.09 35.39
N LEU A 265 -50.92 39.36 36.51
CA LEU A 265 -51.56 39.76 37.76
C LEU A 265 -50.97 41.06 38.31
N GLU A 266 -49.65 41.24 38.24
CA GLU A 266 -48.98 42.49 38.58
C GLU A 266 -49.53 43.66 37.75
N THR A 267 -49.66 43.47 36.44
CA THR A 267 -50.17 44.50 35.52
C THR A 267 -51.63 44.81 35.78
N TYR A 268 -52.45 43.80 36.12
CA TYR A 268 -53.83 44.01 36.55
C TYR A 268 -53.90 44.89 37.81
N TYR A 269 -53.15 44.55 38.86
CA TYR A 269 -53.18 45.30 40.12
C TYR A 269 -52.68 46.74 39.95
N LYS A 270 -51.67 46.96 39.09
CA LYS A 270 -51.22 48.29 38.69
C LYS A 270 -52.36 49.11 38.06
N ASN A 271 -53.05 48.53 37.08
CA ASN A 271 -54.13 49.22 36.37
C ASN A 271 -55.38 49.42 37.24
N MET A 272 -55.72 48.46 38.10
CA MET A 272 -56.83 48.60 39.05
C MET A 272 -56.55 49.62 40.15
N MET A 273 -55.31 49.73 40.62
CA MET A 273 -54.90 50.81 41.52
C MET A 273 -55.18 52.17 40.87
N GLN A 274 -54.78 52.36 39.60
CA GLN A 274 -55.04 53.61 38.87
C GLN A 274 -56.54 53.84 38.64
N TRP A 275 -57.30 52.80 38.31
CA TRP A 275 -58.75 52.86 38.15
C TRP A 275 -59.45 53.31 39.44
N HIS A 276 -59.09 52.72 40.58
CA HIS A 276 -59.65 53.12 41.89
C HIS A 276 -59.25 54.53 42.29
N LYS A 277 -57.99 54.93 42.04
CA LYS A 277 -57.52 56.29 42.26
C LYS A 277 -58.31 57.31 41.44
N ALA A 278 -58.56 57.02 40.16
CA ALA A 278 -59.34 57.89 39.27
C ALA A 278 -60.81 58.04 39.71
N LYS A 279 -61.36 57.05 40.43
CA LYS A 279 -62.70 57.10 41.03
C LYS A 279 -62.76 57.69 42.44
N GLY A 280 -61.62 58.03 43.04
CA GLY A 280 -61.54 58.54 44.42
C GLY A 280 -61.62 57.47 45.51
N ASN A 281 -61.53 56.18 45.15
CA ASN A 281 -61.59 55.07 46.10
C ASN A 281 -60.19 54.73 46.63
N PHE A 282 -59.64 55.61 47.49
CA PHE A 282 -58.25 55.50 47.94
C PHE A 282 -57.92 54.22 48.73
N GLN A 283 -58.86 53.68 49.51
CA GLN A 283 -58.66 52.44 50.26
C GLN A 283 -58.42 51.24 49.32
N SER A 284 -59.31 51.05 48.33
CA SER A 284 -59.13 49.99 47.32
C SER A 284 -57.90 50.24 46.45
N ALA A 285 -57.54 51.49 46.19
CA ALA A 285 -56.30 51.80 45.48
C ALA A 285 -55.07 51.35 46.29
N LEU A 286 -55.05 51.56 47.60
CA LEU A 286 -53.97 51.10 48.48
C LEU A 286 -53.86 49.57 48.52
N GLU A 287 -54.98 48.85 48.65
CA GLU A 287 -54.98 47.38 48.61
C GLU A 287 -54.43 46.82 47.29
N ASN A 288 -54.76 47.44 46.15
CA ASN A 288 -54.21 47.06 44.86
C ASN A 288 -52.72 47.43 44.75
N TYR A 289 -52.29 48.54 45.34
CA TYR A 289 -50.89 48.94 45.41
C TYR A 289 -50.04 47.94 46.19
N GLU A 290 -50.49 47.49 47.37
CA GLU A 290 -49.78 46.49 48.19
C GLU A 290 -49.60 45.16 47.46
N LYS A 291 -50.64 44.71 46.74
CA LYS A 291 -50.56 43.50 45.90
C LYS A 291 -49.58 43.69 44.75
N PHE A 292 -49.61 44.84 44.09
CA PHE A 292 -48.68 45.21 43.02
C PHE A 292 -47.23 45.21 43.51
N THR A 293 -46.93 45.88 44.64
CA THR A 293 -45.55 45.94 45.16
C THR A 293 -45.05 44.57 45.58
N THR A 294 -45.88 43.76 46.24
CA THR A 294 -45.53 42.39 46.63
C THR A 294 -45.16 41.52 45.42
N LEU A 295 -45.92 41.61 44.34
CA LEU A 295 -45.63 40.87 43.10
C LEU A 295 -44.39 41.42 42.40
N LYS A 296 -44.22 42.74 42.36
CA LYS A 296 -43.05 43.40 41.76
C LYS A 296 -41.76 42.98 42.46
N ASP A 297 -41.72 42.97 43.78
CA ASP A 297 -40.54 42.59 44.55
C ASP A 297 -40.16 41.11 44.33
N SER A 298 -41.17 40.24 44.19
CA SER A 298 -40.98 38.82 43.86
C SER A 298 -40.40 38.62 42.45
N LEU A 299 -40.77 39.46 41.48
CA LEU A 299 -40.31 39.36 40.08
C LEU A 299 -38.92 39.98 39.84
N TYR A 300 -38.53 41.01 40.61
CA TYR A 300 -37.38 41.87 40.29
C TYR A 300 -36.31 41.98 41.39
N SER A 301 -36.21 41.02 42.31
CA SER A 301 -35.25 41.10 43.43
C SER A 301 -33.80 41.38 42.96
N ILE A 302 -33.11 42.29 43.67
CA ILE A 302 -31.76 42.79 43.33
C ILE A 302 -30.71 41.67 43.32
N GLU A 303 -30.89 40.63 44.14
CA GLU A 303 -29.96 39.49 44.24
C GLU A 303 -29.83 38.71 42.91
N ASN A 304 -30.91 38.65 42.12
CA ASN A 304 -30.91 38.02 40.80
C ASN A 304 -30.02 38.77 39.80
N THR A 305 -29.98 40.11 39.84
CA THR A 305 -29.23 40.91 38.86
C THR A 305 -27.71 40.79 39.00
N LYS A 306 -27.19 40.67 40.23
CA LYS A 306 -25.75 40.52 40.50
C LYS A 306 -25.25 39.13 40.12
N SER A 307 -25.98 38.08 40.49
CA SER A 307 -25.69 36.69 40.13
C SER A 307 -25.64 36.49 38.60
N ASN A 308 -26.48 37.21 37.85
CA ASN A 308 -26.51 37.16 36.38
C ASN A 308 -25.24 37.69 35.71
N SER A 309 -24.71 38.81 36.19
CA SER A 309 -23.51 39.41 35.60
C SER A 309 -22.30 38.49 35.77
N GLU A 310 -22.17 37.87 36.94
CA GLU A 310 -21.08 36.94 37.24
C GLU A 310 -21.17 35.65 36.41
N LEU A 311 -22.38 35.15 36.19
CA LEU A 311 -22.58 33.93 35.40
C LEU A 311 -22.37 34.15 33.90
N GLU A 312 -22.81 35.30 33.38
CA GLU A 312 -22.53 35.70 31.99
C GLU A 312 -21.02 35.83 31.75
N GLU A 313 -20.31 36.48 32.67
CA GLU A 313 -18.85 36.63 32.57
C GLU A 313 -18.16 35.27 32.55
N LYS A 314 -18.56 34.36 33.44
CA LYS A 314 -18.05 32.97 33.44
C LYS A 314 -18.34 32.26 32.12
N PHE A 315 -19.55 32.39 31.58
CA PHE A 315 -19.92 31.76 30.32
C PHE A 315 -19.09 32.28 29.14
N GLN A 316 -18.95 33.60 29.02
CA GLN A 316 -18.16 34.25 27.98
C GLN A 316 -16.68 33.86 28.07
N ASN A 317 -16.13 33.82 29.28
CA ASN A 317 -14.75 33.39 29.51
C ASN A 317 -14.55 31.93 29.11
N GLU A 318 -15.51 31.05 29.40
CA GLU A 318 -15.43 29.64 29.03
C GLU A 318 -15.56 29.42 27.52
N LEU A 319 -16.45 30.15 26.83
CA LEU A 319 -16.53 30.12 25.36
C LEU A 319 -15.20 30.54 24.71
N LYS A 320 -14.64 31.68 25.15
CA LYS A 320 -13.34 32.15 24.65
C LYS A 320 -12.23 31.17 24.96
N SER A 321 -12.22 30.57 26.16
CA SER A 321 -11.22 29.55 26.54
C SER A 321 -11.30 28.31 25.63
N ASN A 322 -12.51 27.84 25.34
CA ASN A 322 -12.73 26.69 24.45
C ASN A 322 -12.31 27.02 23.00
N GLU A 323 -12.63 28.22 22.52
CA GLU A 323 -12.20 28.71 21.21
C GLU A 323 -10.67 28.79 21.11
N ILE A 324 -10.00 29.34 22.12
CA ILE A 324 -8.54 29.38 22.19
C ILE A 324 -7.94 27.96 22.18
N GLN A 325 -8.53 27.02 22.93
CA GLN A 325 -8.07 25.64 22.95
C GLN A 325 -8.26 24.94 21.60
N LEU A 326 -9.39 25.19 20.93
CA LEU A 326 -9.64 24.70 19.58
C LEU A 326 -8.60 25.24 18.59
N LEU A 327 -8.37 26.56 18.60
CA LEU A 327 -7.36 27.21 17.75
C LEU A 327 -5.95 26.67 18.02
N LYS A 328 -5.61 26.43 19.29
CA LYS A 328 -4.33 25.81 19.68
C LYS A 328 -4.20 24.40 19.10
N THR A 329 -5.26 23.59 19.23
CA THR A 329 -5.28 22.21 18.72
C THR A 329 -5.19 22.18 17.19
N GLN A 330 -5.91 23.06 16.50
CA GLN A 330 -5.83 23.22 15.04
C GLN A 330 -4.42 23.63 14.60
N LYS A 331 -3.78 24.56 15.33
CA LYS A 331 -2.40 24.96 15.06
C LYS A 331 -1.43 23.80 15.25
N GLU A 332 -1.57 23.03 16.33
CA GLU A 332 -0.75 21.83 16.58
C GLU A 332 -0.91 20.78 15.48
N LEU A 333 -2.15 20.54 15.04
CA LEU A 333 -2.45 19.62 13.94
C LEU A 333 -1.82 20.09 12.62
N ALA A 334 -1.95 21.38 12.28
CA ALA A 334 -1.33 21.95 11.10
C ALA A 334 0.20 21.87 11.14
N THR A 335 0.82 22.11 12.32
CA THR A 335 2.27 21.93 12.47
C THR A 335 2.69 20.47 12.28
N ALA A 336 1.93 19.52 12.81
CA ALA A 336 2.21 18.09 12.64
C ALA A 336 2.06 17.65 11.17
N GLU A 337 1.07 18.17 10.45
CA GLU A 337 0.92 17.93 9.01
C GLU A 337 2.10 18.47 8.21
N ILE A 338 2.59 19.67 8.54
CA ILE A 338 3.78 20.25 7.92
C ILE A 338 5.02 19.38 8.21
N GLU A 339 5.21 18.92 9.45
CA GLU A 339 6.33 18.05 9.81
C GLU A 339 6.27 16.71 9.05
N LYS A 340 5.10 16.10 8.96
CA LYS A 340 4.87 14.89 8.17
C LYS A 340 5.19 15.12 6.69
N ASN A 341 4.75 16.23 6.10
CA ASN A 341 5.05 16.56 4.71
C ASN A 341 6.54 16.79 4.48
N ARG A 342 7.23 17.46 5.42
CA ARG A 342 8.70 17.61 5.38
C ARG A 342 9.41 16.26 5.46
N PHE A 343 8.95 15.36 6.32
CA PHE A 343 9.50 14.01 6.45
C PHE A 343 9.40 13.22 5.13
N TRP A 344 8.22 13.21 4.49
CA TRP A 344 8.04 12.55 3.20
C TRP A 344 8.86 13.19 2.08
N ALA A 345 8.99 14.53 2.07
CA ALA A 345 9.84 15.22 1.10
C ALA A 345 11.31 14.79 1.23
N LEU A 346 11.84 14.63 2.46
CA LEU A 346 13.19 14.15 2.69
C LEU A 346 13.39 12.71 2.20
N ILE A 347 12.41 11.82 2.43
CA ILE A 347 12.43 10.45 1.90
C ILE A 347 12.49 10.46 0.37
N LEU A 348 11.68 11.29 -0.28
CA LEU A 348 11.66 11.38 -1.74
C LEU A 348 13.01 11.88 -2.30
N ILE A 349 13.63 12.87 -1.64
CA ILE A 349 14.98 13.36 -1.99
C ILE A 349 16.01 12.23 -1.84
N LEU A 350 15.95 11.45 -0.77
CA LEU A 350 16.87 10.32 -0.57
C LEU A 350 16.71 9.25 -1.67
N ILE A 351 15.46 8.87 -1.99
CA ILE A 351 15.17 7.89 -3.04
C ILE A 351 15.68 8.38 -4.39
N THR A 352 15.45 9.64 -4.73
CA THR A 352 15.93 10.21 -6.01
C THR A 352 17.45 10.22 -6.10
N ILE A 353 18.16 10.54 -5.01
CA ILE A 353 19.64 10.43 -4.95
C ILE A 353 20.09 8.98 -5.16
N LEU A 354 19.44 8.01 -4.51
CA LEU A 354 19.77 6.59 -4.65
C LEU A 354 19.53 6.08 -6.07
N CYS A 355 18.42 6.48 -6.71
CA CYS A 355 18.13 6.14 -8.10
C CYS A 355 19.19 6.72 -9.05
N LEU A 356 19.61 7.97 -8.86
CA LEU A 356 20.68 8.58 -9.66
C LEU A 356 22.01 7.84 -9.49
N ALA A 357 22.37 7.50 -8.25
CA ALA A 357 23.57 6.70 -7.97
C ALA A 357 23.51 5.33 -8.65
N ALA A 358 22.36 4.64 -8.59
CA ALA A 358 22.16 3.36 -9.27
C ALA A 358 22.29 3.48 -10.79
N ILE A 359 21.72 4.52 -11.41
CA ILE A 359 21.86 4.80 -12.84
C ILE A 359 23.33 4.99 -13.21
N ILE A 360 24.10 5.74 -12.41
CA ILE A 360 25.53 5.95 -12.65
C ILE A 360 26.30 4.63 -12.59
N VAL A 361 26.05 3.81 -11.56
CA VAL A 361 26.70 2.49 -11.41
C VAL A 361 26.35 1.56 -12.58
N LEU A 362 25.08 1.51 -12.98
CA LEU A 362 24.63 0.70 -14.12
C LEU A 362 25.28 1.18 -15.43
N TYR A 363 25.39 2.49 -15.64
CA TYR A 363 26.05 3.05 -16.81
C TYR A 363 27.56 2.72 -16.84
N GLN A 364 28.25 2.81 -15.70
CA GLN A 364 29.66 2.43 -15.59
C GLN A 364 29.85 0.93 -15.85
N SER A 365 29.00 0.08 -15.26
CA SER A 365 29.01 -1.37 -15.48
C SER A 365 28.78 -1.71 -16.96
N TYR A 366 27.79 -1.08 -17.60
CA TYR A 366 27.55 -1.23 -19.04
C TYR A 366 28.78 -0.86 -19.88
N LYS A 367 29.44 0.27 -19.58
CA LYS A 367 30.65 0.72 -20.29
C LYS A 367 31.82 -0.26 -20.14
N VAL A 368 32.04 -0.78 -18.94
CA VAL A 368 33.09 -1.77 -18.65
C VAL A 368 32.80 -3.09 -19.38
N ASN A 369 31.57 -3.58 -19.28
CA ASN A 369 31.15 -4.83 -19.95
C ASN A 369 31.26 -4.72 -21.48
N LYS A 370 30.92 -3.57 -22.07
CA LYS A 370 31.09 -3.34 -23.49
C LYS A 370 32.57 -3.47 -23.90
N LYS A 371 33.48 -2.82 -23.17
CA LYS A 371 34.93 -2.90 -23.44
C LYS A 371 35.46 -4.32 -23.26
N SER A 372 35.03 -5.02 -22.22
CA SER A 372 35.43 -6.42 -21.99
C SER A 372 34.96 -7.34 -23.13
N ASN A 373 33.75 -7.14 -23.64
CA ASN A 373 33.21 -7.93 -24.75
C ASN A 373 33.94 -7.66 -26.08
N GLU A 374 34.36 -6.41 -26.32
CA GLU A 374 35.18 -6.08 -27.49
C GLU A 374 36.57 -6.74 -27.42
N LEU A 375 37.23 -6.69 -26.25
CA LEU A 375 38.50 -7.38 -26.02
C LEU A 375 38.37 -8.90 -26.21
N LEU A 376 37.34 -9.50 -25.63
CA LEU A 376 37.09 -10.94 -25.75
C LEU A 376 36.80 -11.36 -27.19
N LYS A 377 36.16 -10.50 -28.01
CA LYS A 377 36.02 -10.74 -29.45
C LYS A 377 37.38 -10.73 -30.16
N MET A 378 38.24 -9.76 -29.86
CA MET A 378 39.58 -9.68 -30.45
C MET A 378 40.45 -10.90 -30.07
N GLU A 379 40.44 -11.29 -28.81
CA GLU A 379 41.17 -12.46 -28.30
C GLU A 379 40.70 -13.76 -28.97
N LYS A 380 39.39 -13.94 -29.16
CA LYS A 380 38.83 -15.09 -29.89
C LYS A 380 39.31 -15.17 -31.34
N VAL A 381 39.39 -14.02 -32.03
CA VAL A 381 39.90 -13.97 -33.42
C VAL A 381 41.37 -14.35 -33.45
N GLN A 382 42.19 -13.80 -32.56
CA GLN A 382 43.62 -14.13 -32.47
C GLN A 382 43.86 -15.60 -32.12
N LEU A 383 43.09 -16.16 -31.19
CA LEU A 383 43.18 -17.56 -30.82
C LEU A 383 42.80 -18.49 -31.97
N ALA A 384 41.74 -18.15 -32.71
CA ALA A 384 41.34 -18.91 -33.89
C ALA A 384 42.42 -18.90 -34.98
N GLU A 385 43.05 -17.75 -35.24
CA GLU A 385 44.17 -17.64 -36.18
C GLU A 385 45.37 -18.47 -35.75
N ARG A 386 45.76 -18.37 -34.47
CA ARG A 386 46.85 -19.18 -33.89
C ARG A 386 46.58 -20.68 -34.02
N ASN A 387 45.35 -21.12 -33.76
CA ASN A 387 44.97 -22.53 -33.89
C ASN A 387 45.09 -23.02 -35.33
N ARG A 388 44.69 -22.22 -36.33
CA ARG A 388 44.86 -22.58 -37.75
C ARG A 388 46.33 -22.71 -38.15
N LEU A 389 47.19 -21.83 -37.63
CA LEU A 389 48.64 -21.91 -37.87
C LEU A 389 49.23 -23.20 -37.28
N LEU A 390 48.88 -23.52 -36.03
CA LEU A 390 49.32 -24.75 -35.37
C LEU A 390 48.82 -26.02 -36.09
N GLU A 391 47.59 -26.00 -36.60
CA GLU A 391 47.05 -27.11 -37.40
C GLU A 391 47.85 -27.29 -38.70
N SER A 392 48.15 -26.20 -39.40
CA SER A 392 48.99 -26.24 -40.60
C SER A 392 50.40 -26.75 -40.31
N GLU A 393 51.01 -26.34 -39.20
CA GLU A 393 52.33 -26.79 -38.77
C GLU A 393 52.31 -28.30 -38.45
N ASN A 394 51.28 -28.77 -37.74
CA ASN A 394 51.08 -30.20 -37.47
C ASN A 394 50.94 -31.03 -38.75
N ILE A 395 50.15 -30.56 -39.73
CA ILE A 395 50.01 -31.23 -41.02
C ILE A 395 51.36 -31.34 -41.73
N LEU A 396 52.17 -30.28 -41.71
CA LEU A 396 53.49 -30.27 -42.34
C LEU A 396 54.45 -31.26 -41.67
N VAL A 397 54.45 -31.32 -40.32
CA VAL A 397 55.25 -32.30 -39.56
C VAL A 397 54.81 -33.74 -39.88
N GLN A 398 53.50 -34.02 -39.94
CA GLN A 398 52.98 -35.33 -40.32
C GLN A 398 53.38 -35.70 -41.75
N PHE A 399 53.32 -34.76 -42.68
CA PHE A 399 53.74 -34.94 -44.06
C PHE A 399 55.24 -35.30 -44.19
N GLU A 400 56.12 -34.55 -43.52
CA GLU A 400 57.56 -34.86 -43.51
C GLU A 400 57.87 -36.22 -42.85
N THR A 401 57.11 -36.60 -41.83
CA THR A 401 57.22 -37.93 -41.19
C THR A 401 56.78 -39.05 -42.13
N LEU A 402 55.70 -38.86 -42.89
CA LEU A 402 55.24 -39.84 -43.90
C LEU A 402 56.27 -40.02 -45.02
N LYS A 403 56.84 -38.92 -45.50
CA LYS A 403 57.86 -38.91 -46.57
C LYS A 403 59.13 -39.68 -46.20
N THR A 404 59.56 -39.61 -44.94
CA THR A 404 60.78 -40.28 -44.46
C THR A 404 60.62 -41.78 -44.22
N GLN A 405 59.37 -42.30 -44.13
CA GLN A 405 59.10 -43.70 -43.81
C GLN A 405 58.99 -44.65 -45.01
N VAL A 406 58.99 -44.15 -46.26
CA VAL A 406 59.15 -44.98 -47.47
C VAL A 406 60.63 -44.99 -47.80
N SER A 407 61.36 -46.10 -47.58
CA SER A 407 62.79 -46.20 -47.95
C SER A 407 62.96 -46.04 -49.46
N PRO A 408 63.38 -44.87 -49.99
CA PRO A 408 63.42 -44.65 -51.43
C PRO A 408 64.47 -45.56 -52.07
N HIS A 409 65.53 -45.85 -51.32
CA HIS A 409 66.63 -46.71 -51.74
C HIS A 409 66.19 -48.16 -51.95
N PHE A 410 65.35 -48.74 -51.08
CA PHE A 410 64.83 -50.10 -51.30
C PHE A 410 63.91 -50.16 -52.54
N LEU A 411 63.08 -49.13 -52.75
CA LEU A 411 62.21 -49.02 -53.91
C LEU A 411 63.01 -48.97 -55.21
N PHE A 412 63.98 -48.06 -55.32
CA PHE A 412 64.79 -47.90 -56.55
C PHE A 412 65.67 -49.13 -56.84
N ASN A 413 66.24 -49.75 -55.81
CA ASN A 413 67.05 -50.96 -55.99
C ASN A 413 66.21 -52.16 -56.45
N SER A 414 65.00 -52.33 -55.90
CA SER A 414 64.11 -53.41 -56.30
C SER A 414 63.60 -53.23 -57.73
N LEU A 415 63.28 -52.00 -58.14
CA LEU A 415 62.92 -51.68 -59.53
C LEU A 415 64.07 -51.93 -60.49
N SER A 416 65.31 -51.65 -60.08
CA SER A 416 66.51 -51.92 -60.88
C SER A 416 66.72 -53.43 -61.07
N ALA A 417 66.57 -54.22 -60.01
CA ALA A 417 66.65 -55.69 -60.07
C ALA A 417 65.54 -56.29 -60.96
N LEU A 418 64.30 -55.80 -60.82
CA LEU A 418 63.18 -56.19 -61.67
C LEU A 418 63.44 -55.88 -63.15
N THR A 419 63.97 -54.68 -63.45
CA THR A 419 64.28 -54.27 -64.83
C THR A 419 65.32 -55.20 -65.48
N SER A 420 66.28 -55.70 -64.70
CA SER A 420 67.23 -56.73 -65.16
C SER A 420 66.53 -58.07 -65.41
N LEU A 421 65.71 -58.53 -64.45
CA LEU A 421 65.02 -59.82 -64.53
C LEU A 421 64.04 -59.90 -65.72
N ILE A 422 63.35 -58.80 -66.05
CA ILE A 422 62.44 -58.75 -67.23
C ILE A 422 63.17 -59.15 -68.52
N LYS A 423 64.47 -58.82 -68.64
CA LYS A 423 65.28 -59.15 -69.82
C LYS A 423 65.87 -60.55 -69.78
N THR A 424 66.23 -61.06 -68.60
CA THR A 424 66.99 -62.32 -68.45
C THR A 424 66.12 -63.53 -68.13
N ASP A 425 65.05 -63.37 -67.36
CA ASP A 425 64.15 -64.45 -66.92
C ASP A 425 62.75 -63.88 -66.62
N PRO A 426 61.85 -63.81 -67.64
CA PRO A 426 60.54 -63.18 -67.50
C PRO A 426 59.62 -63.84 -66.45
N GLU A 427 59.75 -65.15 -66.22
CA GLU A 427 58.94 -65.84 -65.20
C GLU A 427 59.37 -65.43 -63.80
N LYS A 428 60.68 -65.38 -63.52
CA LYS A 428 61.18 -64.84 -62.25
C LYS A 428 60.84 -63.36 -62.08
N ALA A 429 60.82 -62.57 -63.15
CA ALA A 429 60.39 -61.17 -63.09
C ALA A 429 58.91 -61.02 -62.68
N MET A 430 58.04 -61.89 -63.18
CA MET A 430 56.62 -61.92 -62.80
C MET A 430 56.46 -62.27 -61.32
N GLN A 431 57.17 -63.30 -60.85
CA GLN A 431 57.13 -63.71 -59.45
C GLN A 431 57.76 -62.65 -58.53
N PHE A 432 58.86 -62.00 -58.94
CA PHE A 432 59.46 -60.86 -58.24
C PHE A 432 58.45 -59.71 -58.09
N THR A 433 57.72 -59.37 -59.14
CA THR A 433 56.69 -58.31 -59.11
C THR A 433 55.56 -58.64 -58.13
N LYS A 434 55.15 -59.92 -58.07
CA LYS A 434 54.12 -60.41 -57.15
C LYS A 434 54.58 -60.32 -55.68
N GLU A 435 55.78 -60.80 -55.37
CA GLU A 435 56.35 -60.72 -54.02
C GLU A 435 56.63 -59.27 -53.59
N PHE A 436 57.11 -58.43 -54.52
CA PHE A 436 57.29 -57.00 -54.29
C PHE A 436 55.97 -56.29 -53.95
N SER A 437 54.91 -56.56 -54.71
CA SER A 437 53.58 -56.03 -54.43
C SER A 437 53.04 -56.52 -53.07
N LYS A 438 53.31 -57.78 -52.71
CA LYS A 438 52.92 -58.37 -51.42
C LYS A 438 53.62 -57.67 -50.25
N ILE A 439 54.91 -57.33 -50.37
CA ILE A 439 55.64 -56.56 -49.36
C ILE A 439 55.03 -55.18 -49.16
N PHE A 440 54.75 -54.42 -50.23
CA PHE A 440 54.16 -53.07 -50.07
C PHE A 440 52.75 -53.11 -49.48
N ARG A 441 51.92 -54.05 -49.91
CA ARG A 441 50.57 -54.22 -49.34
C ARG A 441 50.63 -54.58 -47.85
N SER A 442 51.41 -55.59 -47.49
CA SER A 442 51.60 -55.98 -46.08
C SER A 442 52.28 -54.88 -45.26
N THR A 443 53.15 -54.07 -45.84
CA THR A 443 53.73 -52.91 -45.16
C THR A 443 52.64 -51.89 -44.78
N LEU A 444 51.70 -51.61 -45.68
CA LEU A 444 50.59 -50.70 -45.41
C LEU A 444 49.59 -51.29 -44.40
N GLU A 445 49.30 -52.60 -44.50
CA GLU A 445 48.34 -53.29 -43.61
C GLU A 445 48.89 -53.49 -42.19
N LEU A 446 50.15 -53.89 -42.04
CA LEU A 446 50.75 -54.21 -40.75
C LEU A 446 51.25 -52.95 -40.00
N LYS A 447 51.40 -51.80 -40.69
CA LYS A 447 51.89 -50.54 -40.08
C LYS A 447 50.96 -49.96 -39.02
N GLU A 448 49.65 -50.19 -39.11
CA GLU A 448 48.67 -49.68 -38.14
C GLU A 448 48.48 -50.61 -36.93
N LYS A 449 49.06 -51.83 -36.97
CA LYS A 449 48.97 -52.79 -35.88
C LYS A 449 50.08 -52.58 -34.86
N ASN A 450 49.76 -52.70 -33.57
CA ASN A 450 50.76 -52.66 -32.50
C ASN A 450 51.50 -54.00 -32.35
N LEU A 451 50.79 -55.11 -32.59
CA LEU A 451 51.29 -56.49 -32.52
C LEU A 451 50.77 -57.29 -33.70
N ILE A 452 51.58 -58.22 -34.19
CA ILE A 452 51.22 -59.18 -35.24
C ILE A 452 51.70 -60.56 -34.84
N THR A 453 51.08 -61.60 -35.38
CA THR A 453 51.51 -62.98 -35.12
C THR A 453 52.85 -63.26 -35.80
N LEU A 454 53.65 -64.16 -35.22
CA LEU A 454 54.90 -64.63 -35.82
C LEU A 454 54.65 -65.22 -37.21
N LYS A 455 53.51 -65.88 -37.41
CA LYS A 455 53.07 -66.35 -38.74
C LYS A 455 52.93 -65.21 -39.75
N GLU A 456 52.27 -64.10 -39.40
CA GLU A 456 52.14 -62.93 -40.27
C GLU A 456 53.50 -62.31 -40.59
N GLU A 457 54.36 -62.13 -39.59
CA GLU A 457 55.71 -61.58 -39.77
C GLU A 457 56.58 -62.51 -40.65
N LEU A 458 56.51 -63.83 -40.46
CA LEU A 458 57.25 -64.79 -41.29
C LEU A 458 56.78 -64.77 -42.74
N GLU A 459 55.48 -64.64 -43.01
CA GLU A 459 54.98 -64.50 -44.38
C GLU A 459 55.47 -63.23 -45.06
N HIS A 460 55.53 -62.12 -44.31
CA HIS A 460 56.13 -60.89 -44.78
C HIS A 460 57.63 -61.06 -45.07
N VAL A 461 58.38 -61.59 -44.11
CA VAL A 461 59.83 -61.78 -44.18
C VAL A 461 60.24 -62.79 -45.25
N LYS A 462 59.47 -63.85 -45.50
CA LYS A 462 59.72 -64.79 -46.62
C LYS A 462 59.67 -64.07 -47.96
N SER A 463 58.68 -63.19 -48.13
CA SER A 463 58.53 -62.38 -49.34
C SER A 463 59.72 -61.42 -49.51
N TYR A 464 60.15 -60.78 -48.41
CA TYR A 464 61.36 -59.94 -48.37
C TYR A 464 62.65 -60.71 -48.70
N LEU A 465 62.88 -61.86 -48.06
CA LEU A 465 64.03 -62.72 -48.30
C LEU A 465 64.05 -63.26 -49.73
N TYR A 466 62.89 -63.55 -50.32
CA TYR A 466 62.80 -63.95 -51.73
C TYR A 466 63.39 -62.87 -52.64
N LEU A 467 63.03 -61.60 -52.44
CA LEU A 467 63.59 -60.50 -53.23
C LEU A 467 65.10 -60.34 -53.00
N GLN A 468 65.57 -60.49 -51.76
CA GLN A 468 67.00 -60.38 -51.46
C GLN A 468 67.80 -61.55 -52.04
N LYS A 469 67.27 -62.77 -52.04
CA LYS A 469 67.89 -63.95 -52.69
C LYS A 469 67.99 -63.78 -54.20
N MET A 470 67.04 -63.12 -54.85
CA MET A 470 67.17 -62.79 -56.28
C MET A 470 68.32 -61.81 -56.57
N ARG A 471 68.74 -61.02 -55.58
CA ARG A 471 69.87 -60.08 -55.69
C ARG A 471 71.22 -60.72 -55.37
N PHE A 472 71.28 -61.56 -54.35
CA PHE A 472 72.53 -62.15 -53.85
C PHE A 472 72.74 -63.62 -54.26
N ASP A 473 71.77 -64.19 -54.97
CA ASP A 473 71.76 -65.58 -55.46
C ASP A 473 72.08 -66.59 -54.34
N SER A 474 72.87 -67.62 -54.63
CA SER A 474 73.33 -68.64 -53.69
C SER A 474 74.21 -68.12 -52.54
N ASN A 475 74.57 -66.83 -52.51
CA ASN A 475 75.44 -66.25 -51.47
C ASN A 475 74.68 -65.83 -50.20
N LEU A 476 73.33 -65.77 -50.25
CA LEU A 476 72.47 -65.54 -49.09
C LEU A 476 71.74 -66.84 -48.71
N ILE A 477 72.27 -67.52 -47.70
CA ILE A 477 71.74 -68.79 -47.21
C ILE A 477 70.83 -68.49 -46.01
N THR A 478 69.60 -68.99 -46.02
CA THR A 478 68.65 -68.78 -44.91
C THR A 478 68.03 -70.09 -44.48
N HIS A 479 68.15 -70.42 -43.19
CA HIS A 479 67.50 -71.58 -42.58
C HIS A 479 66.45 -71.11 -41.57
N ILE A 480 65.20 -71.50 -41.78
CA ILE A 480 64.09 -71.14 -40.88
C ILE A 480 63.52 -72.44 -40.31
N SER A 481 63.67 -72.64 -39.01
CA SER A 481 63.18 -73.80 -38.28
C SER A 481 62.41 -73.34 -37.05
N ILE A 482 61.08 -73.23 -37.18
CA ILE A 482 60.21 -72.73 -36.12
C ILE A 482 59.11 -73.76 -35.91
N ASP A 483 59.00 -74.25 -34.68
CA ASP A 483 57.96 -75.19 -34.29
C ASP A 483 56.58 -74.53 -34.31
N SER A 484 55.54 -75.31 -34.62
CA SER A 484 54.19 -74.78 -34.80
C SER A 484 53.61 -74.11 -33.55
N GLU A 485 54.16 -74.40 -32.37
CA GLU A 485 53.72 -73.80 -31.10
C GLU A 485 53.95 -72.28 -31.04
N TYR A 486 55.01 -71.77 -31.68
CA TYR A 486 55.37 -70.34 -31.64
C TYR A 486 54.68 -69.49 -32.72
N LEU A 487 54.02 -70.11 -33.70
CA LEU A 487 53.51 -69.38 -34.88
C LEU A 487 52.41 -68.37 -34.54
N ASN A 488 51.67 -68.59 -33.45
CA ASN A 488 50.60 -67.70 -32.99
C ASN A 488 51.06 -66.71 -31.91
N ASP A 489 52.33 -66.77 -31.49
CA ASP A 489 52.86 -65.75 -30.58
C ASP A 489 53.06 -64.43 -31.32
N TYR A 490 53.05 -63.33 -30.58
CA TYR A 490 53.06 -61.99 -31.11
C TYR A 490 54.43 -61.32 -31.03
N LEU A 491 54.70 -60.43 -31.96
CA LEU A 491 55.81 -59.50 -31.89
C LEU A 491 55.44 -58.17 -32.55
N PRO A 492 56.14 -57.06 -32.23
CA PRO A 492 55.92 -55.81 -32.94
C PRO A 492 56.21 -55.99 -34.44
N PRO A 493 55.36 -55.46 -35.33
CA PRO A 493 55.50 -55.65 -36.77
C PRO A 493 56.85 -55.15 -37.29
N PHE A 494 57.38 -55.87 -38.28
CA PHE A 494 58.67 -55.64 -38.94
C PHE A 494 59.91 -55.85 -38.07
N SER A 495 59.77 -56.36 -36.84
CA SER A 495 60.92 -56.60 -35.96
C SER A 495 61.90 -57.61 -36.55
N LEU A 496 61.41 -58.72 -37.10
CA LEU A 496 62.25 -59.74 -37.72
C LEU A 496 62.85 -59.22 -39.03
N GLN A 497 62.05 -58.50 -39.83
CA GLN A 497 62.56 -57.88 -41.05
C GLN A 497 63.72 -56.92 -40.76
N MET A 498 63.59 -56.06 -39.74
CA MET A 498 64.65 -55.12 -39.36
C MET A 498 65.93 -55.83 -38.92
N VAL A 499 65.84 -56.96 -38.22
CA VAL A 499 67.00 -57.77 -37.85
C VAL A 499 67.69 -58.36 -39.09
N ILE A 500 66.90 -58.91 -40.02
CA ILE A 500 67.43 -59.48 -41.27
C ILE A 500 68.03 -58.38 -42.16
N GLU A 501 67.41 -57.21 -42.24
CA GLU A 501 67.94 -56.06 -42.98
C GLU A 501 69.28 -55.62 -42.39
N ASN A 502 69.41 -55.56 -41.06
CA ASN A 502 70.69 -55.26 -40.42
C ASN A 502 71.75 -56.32 -40.76
N ALA A 503 71.40 -57.61 -40.73
CA ALA A 503 72.32 -58.68 -41.11
C ALA A 503 72.79 -58.53 -42.57
N ILE A 504 71.90 -58.28 -43.52
CA ILE A 504 72.25 -58.10 -44.94
C ILE A 504 73.05 -56.82 -45.18
N LYS A 505 72.70 -55.72 -44.49
CA LYS A 505 73.32 -54.41 -44.70
C LYS A 505 74.76 -54.35 -44.20
N HIS A 506 75.03 -54.92 -43.03
CA HIS A 506 76.31 -54.78 -42.33
C HIS A 506 77.31 -55.89 -42.62
N ASN A 507 76.92 -56.91 -43.39
CA ASN A 507 77.81 -58.02 -43.74
C ASN A 507 78.20 -58.03 -45.23
N ILE A 508 79.37 -58.59 -45.52
CA ILE A 508 79.82 -58.92 -46.88
C ILE A 508 79.03 -60.14 -47.36
N ILE A 509 78.55 -60.12 -48.61
CA ILE A 509 77.80 -61.21 -49.22
C ILE A 509 78.41 -61.49 -50.59
N THR A 510 79.27 -62.50 -50.67
CA THR A 510 80.04 -62.89 -51.88
C THR A 510 80.16 -64.41 -51.98
N ILE A 511 80.62 -64.92 -53.12
CA ILE A 511 80.78 -66.37 -53.35
C ILE A 511 81.82 -66.95 -52.38
N GLU A 512 82.90 -66.21 -52.10
CA GLU A 512 83.97 -66.60 -51.19
C GLU A 512 83.59 -66.45 -49.72
N SER A 513 82.50 -65.74 -49.43
CA SER A 513 82.04 -65.40 -48.08
C SER A 513 80.51 -65.27 -48.09
N PRO A 514 79.78 -66.40 -48.08
CA PRO A 514 78.32 -66.40 -48.04
C PRO A 514 77.82 -66.00 -46.66
N LEU A 515 76.71 -65.26 -46.64
CA LEU A 515 76.00 -64.89 -45.41
C LEU A 515 74.95 -65.95 -45.12
N THR A 516 75.10 -66.62 -43.98
CA THR A 516 74.15 -67.60 -43.46
C THR A 516 73.35 -66.97 -42.34
N ILE A 517 72.02 -66.96 -42.48
CA ILE A 517 71.08 -66.49 -41.46
C ILE A 517 70.24 -67.68 -40.98
N GLU A 518 70.29 -67.98 -39.69
CA GLU A 518 69.46 -69.00 -39.06
C GLU A 518 68.40 -68.36 -38.18
N ILE A 519 67.16 -68.80 -38.32
CA ILE A 519 66.01 -68.29 -37.57
C ILE A 519 65.33 -69.47 -36.92
N PHE A 520 65.28 -69.47 -35.59
CA PHE A 520 64.61 -70.49 -34.79
C PHE A 520 63.97 -69.90 -33.55
N ALA A 521 62.98 -70.59 -32.99
CA ALA A 521 62.32 -70.17 -31.75
C ALA A 521 62.71 -71.11 -30.60
N LYS A 522 62.99 -70.55 -29.42
CA LYS A 522 63.30 -71.31 -28.21
C LYS A 522 63.03 -70.48 -26.96
N ASN A 523 62.42 -71.09 -25.93
CA ASN A 523 62.17 -70.48 -24.62
C ASN A 523 61.43 -69.13 -24.72
N ASP A 524 60.39 -69.02 -25.55
CA ASP A 524 59.62 -67.78 -25.80
C ASP A 524 60.43 -66.63 -26.43
N PHE A 525 61.57 -66.92 -27.06
CA PHE A 525 62.31 -65.98 -27.88
C PHE A 525 62.42 -66.47 -29.33
N LEU A 526 62.26 -65.55 -30.26
CA LEU A 526 62.69 -65.72 -31.65
C LEU A 526 64.17 -65.34 -31.75
N ILE A 527 65.00 -66.31 -32.09
CA ILE A 527 66.45 -66.17 -32.16
C ILE A 527 66.85 -66.13 -33.62
N VAL A 528 67.53 -65.05 -34.00
CA VAL A 528 68.13 -64.86 -35.32
C VAL A 528 69.64 -64.84 -35.15
N THR A 529 70.33 -65.71 -35.88
CA THR A 529 71.80 -65.75 -35.89
C THR A 529 72.34 -65.55 -37.29
N ASN A 530 73.48 -64.87 -37.40
CA ASN A 530 74.23 -64.81 -38.66
C ASN A 530 75.73 -64.88 -38.44
N ASN A 531 76.48 -65.40 -39.41
CA ASN A 531 77.94 -65.28 -39.41
C ASN A 531 78.37 -63.82 -39.59
N LEU A 532 79.29 -63.36 -38.73
CA LEU A 532 79.71 -61.96 -38.68
C LEU A 532 80.86 -61.71 -39.67
N GLN A 533 80.59 -60.90 -40.68
CA GLN A 533 81.50 -60.56 -41.78
C GLN A 533 81.41 -59.06 -42.07
N PRO A 534 81.92 -58.19 -41.17
CA PRO A 534 81.64 -56.76 -41.20
C PRO A 534 82.07 -56.12 -42.52
N ARG A 535 81.13 -55.48 -43.19
CA ARG A 535 81.37 -54.71 -44.41
C ARG A 535 82.03 -53.38 -44.05
N GLN A 536 83.14 -53.01 -44.71
CA GLN A 536 83.67 -51.64 -44.63
C GLN A 536 82.68 -50.69 -45.33
N ILE A 537 81.90 -49.97 -44.54
CA ILE A 537 80.96 -48.95 -45.03
C ILE A 537 81.56 -47.58 -44.64
N THR A 538 81.65 -46.67 -45.61
CA THR A 538 82.21 -45.30 -45.47
C THR A 538 81.29 -44.30 -44.77
N GLU A 539 80.17 -44.77 -44.19
CA GLU A 539 79.22 -43.97 -43.42
C GLU A 539 79.15 -44.52 -41.99
N ASP A 540 79.35 -43.65 -41.00
CA ASP A 540 79.21 -44.00 -39.57
C ASP A 540 77.86 -44.69 -39.33
N SER A 541 77.90 -45.93 -38.82
CA SER A 541 76.68 -46.65 -38.46
C SER A 541 75.94 -45.91 -37.36
N THR A 542 74.79 -45.32 -37.69
CA THR A 542 73.96 -44.54 -36.77
C THR A 542 73.33 -45.38 -35.64
N LYS A 543 73.56 -46.72 -35.64
CA LYS A 543 72.94 -47.70 -34.73
C LYS A 543 71.40 -47.58 -34.63
N THR A 544 70.75 -46.96 -35.64
CA THR A 544 69.32 -46.66 -35.62
C THR A 544 68.47 -47.91 -35.71
N GLY A 545 68.90 -48.95 -36.42
CA GLY A 545 68.17 -50.23 -36.53
C GLY A 545 67.95 -50.90 -35.17
N VAL A 546 69.02 -51.09 -34.39
CA VAL A 546 68.96 -51.66 -33.03
C VAL A 546 68.15 -50.76 -32.10
N LYS A 547 68.40 -49.44 -32.09
CA LYS A 547 67.65 -48.47 -31.28
C LYS A 547 66.16 -48.47 -31.61
N ASN A 548 65.78 -48.62 -32.87
CA ASN A 548 64.39 -48.64 -33.31
C ASN A 548 63.68 -49.93 -32.85
N ILE A 549 64.33 -51.09 -32.90
CA ILE A 549 63.77 -52.35 -32.39
C ILE A 549 63.60 -52.26 -30.87
N THR A 550 64.65 -51.86 -30.13
CA THR A 550 64.58 -51.71 -28.66
C THR A 550 63.51 -50.70 -28.24
N SER A 551 63.43 -49.55 -28.93
CA SER A 551 62.41 -48.53 -28.61
C SER A 551 60.99 -49.03 -28.84
N ARG A 552 60.75 -49.85 -29.88
CA ARG A 552 59.42 -50.43 -30.14
C ARG A 552 59.02 -51.43 -29.06
N TYR A 553 59.95 -52.29 -28.64
CA TYR A 553 59.68 -53.27 -27.58
C TYR A 553 59.41 -52.61 -26.23
N LYS A 554 60.09 -51.51 -25.89
CA LYS A 554 59.90 -50.77 -24.62
C LYS A 554 58.46 -50.29 -24.37
N TYR A 555 57.67 -50.07 -25.43
CA TYR A 555 56.27 -49.65 -25.30
C TYR A 555 55.29 -50.82 -25.18
N ILE A 556 55.73 -52.06 -25.39
CA ILE A 556 54.84 -53.21 -25.65
C ILE A 556 55.17 -54.42 -24.75
N SER A 557 56.40 -54.57 -24.29
CA SER A 557 56.82 -55.68 -23.41
C SER A 557 57.81 -55.20 -22.35
N GLU A 558 57.77 -55.82 -21.17
CA GLU A 558 58.80 -55.65 -20.13
C GLU A 558 60.11 -56.38 -20.49
N LEU A 559 60.07 -57.35 -21.40
CA LEU A 559 61.25 -58.04 -21.91
C LEU A 559 61.85 -57.25 -23.07
N GLU A 560 63.15 -56.93 -22.97
CA GLU A 560 63.86 -56.22 -24.02
C GLU A 560 64.58 -57.19 -24.99
N PRO A 561 64.67 -56.84 -26.29
CA PRO A 561 65.46 -57.59 -27.25
C PRO A 561 66.95 -57.50 -26.91
N THR A 562 67.66 -58.62 -27.00
CA THR A 562 69.09 -58.70 -26.70
C THR A 562 69.90 -58.95 -27.97
N PHE A 563 71.08 -58.33 -28.03
CA PHE A 563 71.99 -58.38 -29.17
C PHE A 563 73.38 -58.72 -28.65
N GLU A 564 73.89 -59.89 -29.03
CA GLU A 564 75.14 -60.44 -28.49
C GLU A 564 76.03 -60.92 -29.65
N ILE A 565 77.34 -60.70 -29.54
CA ILE A 565 78.33 -61.34 -30.42
C ILE A 565 78.95 -62.46 -29.60
N VAL A 566 78.79 -63.70 -30.07
CA VAL A 566 79.42 -64.87 -29.46
C VAL A 566 80.27 -65.54 -30.53
N ASP A 567 81.57 -65.60 -30.27
CA ASP A 567 82.60 -66.07 -31.21
C ASP A 567 82.54 -65.33 -32.57
N THR A 568 82.11 -66.03 -33.62
CA THR A 568 82.00 -65.52 -35.00
C THR A 568 80.54 -65.32 -35.44
N LEU A 569 79.58 -65.40 -34.51
CA LEU A 569 78.15 -65.30 -34.78
C LEU A 569 77.55 -64.08 -34.07
N PHE A 570 76.64 -63.39 -34.76
CA PHE A 570 75.81 -62.34 -34.18
C PHE A 570 74.45 -62.92 -33.82
N TYR A 571 74.08 -62.84 -32.55
CA TYR A 571 72.84 -63.33 -31.98
C TYR A 571 71.90 -62.17 -31.70
N VAL A 572 70.66 -62.29 -32.18
CA VAL A 572 69.56 -61.42 -31.81
C VAL A 572 68.44 -62.25 -31.22
N LYS A 573 68.06 -61.97 -29.98
CA LYS A 573 66.92 -62.60 -29.31
C LYS A 573 65.80 -61.59 -29.22
N LEU A 574 64.69 -61.87 -29.91
CA LEU A 574 63.48 -61.07 -29.89
C LEU A 574 62.45 -61.76 -28.98
N PRO A 575 61.93 -61.10 -27.93
CA PRO A 575 60.87 -61.67 -27.12
C PRO A 575 59.63 -61.96 -27.97
N LEU A 576 59.05 -63.15 -27.82
CA LEU A 576 57.73 -63.49 -28.30
C LEU A 576 56.71 -63.22 -27.19
N ILE A 577 55.64 -62.52 -27.54
CA ILE A 577 54.61 -62.06 -26.60
C ILE A 577 53.41 -62.99 -26.76
N LYS A 578 52.99 -63.65 -25.68
CA LYS A 578 51.79 -64.47 -25.70
C LYS A 578 50.55 -63.58 -25.60
N GLU A 579 49.45 -63.98 -26.22
CA GLU A 579 48.16 -63.33 -25.98
C GLU A 579 47.83 -63.50 -24.49
N GLU A 580 47.84 -62.41 -23.73
CA GLU A 580 47.19 -62.44 -22.41
C GLU A 580 45.71 -62.80 -22.63
N SER A 581 45.21 -63.73 -21.83
CA SER A 581 43.78 -64.06 -21.79
C SER A 581 42.94 -62.89 -21.32
#